data_AF-A0A359LVT7-F1
#
_entry.id   AF-A0A359LVT7-F1
#
_cell.length_a   1.000
_cell.length_b   1.000
_cell.length_c   1.000
_cell.angle_alpha   90.00
_cell.angle_beta   90.00
_cell.angle_gamma   90.00
#
_symmetry.space_group_name_H-M   'P 1'
#
loop_
_entity.id
_entity.type
_entity.pdbx_description
1 polymer ?
#
loop_
_entity_poly.entity_id
_entity_poly.type
_entity_poly.pdbx_seq_one_letter_code
_entity_poly.pdbx_strand_id
1 'polypeptide(L)' 'MVYFTELQDHNKEAEINHALAGEHYFDGFLKNTHKEQAKELIDRLLERLNSGEVLTPAEFARELGVHLDA' A
#
# COMPACT_ATOMS: atom_id res chain seq x y z
N MET A 1 1.39 5.34 4.53
CA MET A 1 0.25 6.02 5.17
C MET A 1 -0.96 5.13 4.91
N VAL A 2 -1.48 4.47 5.94
CA VAL A 2 -2.56 3.45 5.84
C VAL A 2 -3.86 4.09 6.34
N TYR A 3 -4.93 4.03 5.56
CA TYR A 3 -6.26 4.51 5.93
C TYR A 3 -7.26 3.36 5.84
N PHE A 4 -8.08 3.18 6.88
CA PHE A 4 -9.23 2.29 6.89
C PHE A 4 -10.49 3.09 7.22
N THR A 5 -11.56 2.87 6.46
CA THR A 5 -12.83 3.61 6.56
C THR A 5 -13.82 3.04 7.57
N GLU A 6 -13.59 1.85 8.14
CA GLU A 6 -14.48 1.28 9.15
C GLU A 6 -13.69 0.60 10.29
N LEU A 7 -13.19 1.42 11.21
CA LEU A 7 -12.70 0.93 12.50
C LEU A 7 -13.86 0.86 13.50
N GLN A 8 -14.35 -0.35 13.79
CA GLN A 8 -15.21 -0.57 14.97
C GLN A 8 -14.36 -0.46 16.25
N ASP A 9 -14.95 0.04 17.34
CA ASP A 9 -14.22 0.39 18.59
C ASP A 9 -13.43 -0.77 19.21
N HIS A 10 -13.76 -2.02 18.91
CA HIS A 10 -13.04 -3.19 19.41
C HIS A 10 -11.71 -3.51 18.72
N ASN A 11 -11.48 -3.05 17.48
CA ASN A 11 -10.25 -3.36 16.72
C ASN A 11 -9.28 -2.17 16.63
N LYS A 12 -9.71 -0.99 17.07
CA LYS A 12 -8.95 0.26 16.95
C LYS A 12 -7.56 0.18 17.59
N GLU A 13 -7.46 -0.34 18.81
CA GLU A 13 -6.20 -0.35 19.54
C GLU A 13 -5.19 -1.39 19.00
N ALA A 14 -5.68 -2.52 18.50
CA ALA A 14 -4.83 -3.53 17.86
C ALA A 14 -4.26 -3.01 16.54
N GLU A 15 -5.09 -2.37 15.72
CA GLU A 15 -4.68 -1.82 14.43
C GLU A 15 -3.80 -0.56 14.57
N ILE A 16 -4.04 0.28 15.58
CA ILE A 16 -3.15 1.38 15.96
C ILE A 16 -1.78 0.83 16.35
N ASN A 17 -1.74 -0.23 17.18
CA ASN A 17 -0.48 -0.88 17.55
C ASN A 17 0.23 -1.54 16.36
N HIS A 18 -0.50 -2.15 15.42
CA HIS A 18 0.07 -2.68 14.17
C HIS A 18 0.66 -1.57 13.28
N ALA A 19 -0.04 -0.46 13.12
CA ALA A 19 0.46 0.70 12.39
C ALA A 19 1.67 1.37 13.08
N LEU A 20 1.67 1.41 14.42
CA LEU A 20 2.79 1.88 15.25
C LEU A 20 3.99 0.93 15.22
N ALA A 21 3.77 -0.38 15.01
CA ALA A 21 4.81 -1.38 14.85
C ALA A 21 5.58 -1.26 13.53
N GLY A 22 5.13 -0.39 12.62
CA GLY A 22 5.80 -0.15 11.34
C GLY A 22 5.53 -1.24 10.30
N GLU A 23 4.43 -2.00 10.44
CA GLU A 23 4.06 -2.95 9.39
C GLU A 23 3.65 -2.22 8.11
N HIS A 24 4.40 -2.54 7.04
CA HIS A 24 4.15 -2.02 5.71
C HIS A 24 3.34 -3.05 4.93
N TYR A 25 2.21 -2.62 4.36
CA TYR A 25 1.41 -3.46 3.47
C TYR A 25 2.20 -3.92 2.22
N PHE A 26 3.11 -3.07 1.75
CA PHE A 26 4.07 -3.35 0.68
C PHE A 26 5.31 -2.46 0.86
N ASP A 27 6.50 -3.02 0.66
CA ASP A 27 7.77 -2.29 0.66
C ASP A 27 8.62 -2.61 -0.59
N GLY A 28 9.60 -1.75 -0.88
CA GLY A 28 10.49 -1.92 -2.02
C GLY A 28 11.14 -0.61 -2.46
N PHE A 29 12.08 -0.71 -3.41
CA PHE A 29 12.74 0.43 -4.03
C PHE A 29 12.21 0.65 -5.43
N LEU A 30 12.03 1.92 -5.82
CA LEU A 30 11.66 2.28 -7.19
C LEU A 30 12.91 2.57 -8.01
N LYS A 31 12.93 2.09 -9.25
CA LYS A 31 13.93 2.51 -10.24
C LYS A 31 13.82 4.02 -10.46
N ASN A 32 14.98 4.68 -10.54
CA ASN A 32 15.02 6.13 -10.74
C ASN A 32 14.46 6.53 -12.12
N THR A 33 14.61 5.65 -13.11
CA THR A 33 13.99 5.78 -14.43
C THR A 33 12.50 5.51 -14.30
N HIS A 34 11.66 6.48 -14.68
CA HIS A 34 10.20 6.42 -14.59
C HIS A 34 9.60 6.48 -13.17
N LYS A 35 10.30 7.08 -12.21
CA LYS A 35 9.81 7.25 -10.83
C LYS A 35 8.46 7.99 -10.75
N GLU A 36 8.19 8.92 -11.66
CA GLU A 36 6.93 9.67 -11.63
C GLU A 36 5.75 8.79 -12.09
N GLN A 37 5.94 7.98 -13.14
CA GLN A 37 4.94 6.99 -13.56
C GLN A 37 4.69 5.94 -12.46
N ALA A 38 5.74 5.55 -11.73
CA ALA A 38 5.62 4.63 -10.61
C ALA A 38 4.78 5.21 -9.48
N LYS A 39 4.97 6.50 -9.14
CA LYS A 39 4.14 7.20 -8.14
C LYS A 39 2.69 7.31 -8.57
N GLU A 40 2.42 7.69 -9.82
CA GLU A 40 1.05 7.74 -10.34
C GLU A 40 0.35 6.37 -10.28
N LEU A 41 1.11 5.28 -10.49
CA LEU A 41 0.59 3.94 -10.32
C LEU A 41 0.30 3.61 -8.86
N ILE A 42 1.21 3.96 -7.94
CA ILE A 42 0.99 3.82 -6.49
C ILE A 42 -0.28 4.55 -6.07
N ASP A 43 -0.49 5.78 -6.53
CA ASP A 43 -1.69 6.56 -6.19
C ASP A 43 -2.97 5.84 -6.62
N ARG A 44 -3.01 5.28 -7.84
CA ARG A 44 -4.16 4.48 -8.31
C ARG A 44 -4.37 3.20 -7.49
N LEU A 45 -3.29 2.51 -7.13
CA LEU A 45 -3.36 1.31 -6.28
C LEU A 45 -3.87 1.65 -4.87
N LEU A 46 -3.47 2.80 -4.32
CA LEU A 46 -3.95 3.30 -3.04
C LEU A 46 -5.43 3.69 -3.11
N GLU A 47 -5.88 4.34 -4.18
CA GLU A 47 -7.30 4.65 -4.38
C GLU A 47 -8.15 3.38 -4.39
N ARG A 48 -7.70 2.33 -5.08
CA ARG A 48 -8.36 1.01 -5.12
C ARG A 48 -8.45 0.38 -3.73
N LEU A 49 -7.33 0.31 -3.01
CA LEU A 49 -7.32 -0.16 -1.61
C LEU A 49 -8.28 0.65 -0.73
N ASN A 50 -8.24 1.98 -0.84
CA ASN A 50 -9.10 2.88 -0.06
C ASN A 50 -10.59 2.74 -0.41
N SER A 51 -10.92 2.26 -1.61
CA SER A 51 -12.30 1.96 -2.03
C SER A 51 -12.84 0.63 -1.48
N GLY A 52 -12.02 -0.13 -0.75
CA GLY A 52 -12.37 -1.45 -0.21
C GLY A 52 -12.09 -2.61 -1.17
N GLU A 53 -11.34 -2.38 -2.25
CA GLU A 53 -10.90 -3.46 -3.13
C GLU A 53 -9.90 -4.37 -2.39
N VAL A 54 -10.15 -5.68 -2.43
CA VAL A 54 -9.22 -6.68 -1.90
C VAL A 54 -8.09 -6.87 -2.91
N LEU A 55 -7.12 -5.96 -2.85
CA LEU A 55 -5.83 -6.12 -3.50
C LEU A 55 -4.90 -6.88 -2.54
N THR A 56 -4.04 -7.74 -3.07
CA THR A 56 -3.00 -8.45 -2.28
C THR A 56 -1.61 -7.83 -2.50
N PRO A 57 -0.66 -7.99 -1.57
CA PRO A 57 0.71 -7.49 -1.76
C PRO A 57 1.39 -8.06 -3.02
N ALA A 58 1.09 -9.30 -3.40
CA ALA A 58 1.60 -9.92 -4.63
C ALA A 58 1.06 -9.25 -5.89
N GLU A 59 -0.21 -8.82 -5.88
CA GLU A 59 -0.80 -8.07 -6.99
C GLU A 59 -0.27 -6.64 -7.04
N PHE A 60 -0.11 -6.01 -5.87
CA PHE A 60 0.55 -4.71 -5.73
C PHE A 60 1.96 -4.73 -6.34
N ALA A 61 2.75 -5.77 -6.00
CA ALA A 61 4.08 -6.00 -6.55
C ALA A 61 4.05 -6.24 -8.06
N ARG A 62 3.09 -7.04 -8.54
CA ARG A 62 2.94 -7.35 -9.97
C ARG A 62 2.62 -6.10 -10.79
N GLU A 63 1.75 -5.24 -10.29
CA GLU A 63 1.40 -3.98 -10.97
C GLU A 63 2.60 -3.02 -10.97
N LEU A 64 3.33 -2.91 -9.86
CA LEU A 64 4.56 -2.12 -9.81
C LEU A 64 5.72 -2.70 -10.62
N GLY A 65 5.73 -4.02 -10.84
CA GLY A 65 6.71 -4.85 -11.56
C GLY A 65 7.92 -4.13 -12.17
N VAL A 66 7.74 -3.55 -13.36
CA VAL A 66 8.85 -2.94 -14.13
C VAL A 66 9.51 -1.75 -13.44
N HIS A 67 8.79 -1.09 -12.53
CA HIS A 67 9.23 0.07 -11.77
C HIS A 67 9.95 -0.28 -10.47
N LEU A 68 9.87 -1.53 -10.01
CA LEU A 68 10.61 -2.00 -8.83
C LEU A 68 12.08 -2.25 -9.19
N ASP A 69 12.95 -1.82 -8.30
CA ASP A 69 14.36 -2.21 -8.27
C ASP A 69 14.48 -3.58 -7.58
N ALA A 70 15.31 -4.45 -8.15
CA ALA A 70 15.41 -5.85 -7.75
C ALA A 70 16.30 -6.05 -6.52
#